data_AF-A0AAE3ET76-F1
#
_entry.id   AF-A0AAE3ET76-F1
#
_cell.length_a   1.000
_cell.length_b   1.000
_cell.length_c   1.000
_cell.angle_alpha   90.00
_cell.angle_beta   90.00
_cell.angle_gamma   90.00
#
_symmetry.space_group_name_H-M   'P 1'
#
loop_
_entity.id
_entity.type
_entity.pdbx_description
1 polymer ?
#
loop_
_entity_poly.entity_id
_entity_poly.type
_entity_poly.pdbx_seq_one_letter_code
_entity_poly.pdbx_strand_id
1 'polypeptide(L)'
;MIDTKTEEGLKRVIGVPGVALTIVNYTIGAGIFVFSVLGGFQQLAVLASSSILIIYLTVILATVQLRTKEQDISEKTFRMPGGLIIPLIGIAAIVWLLTGLGKWEILSTLIFVAIVLAIYFLTIEFREKGVVGSLEKLEE
;
A
#
# COMPACT_ATOMS: atom_id res chain seq x y z
N MET A 1 26.33 13.21 53.54
CA MET A 1 25.87 13.79 52.26
C MET A 1 25.43 12.63 51.40
N ILE A 2 24.14 12.52 51.08
CA ILE A 2 23.56 11.40 50.34
C ILE A 2 23.56 11.76 48.86
N ASP A 3 24.32 11.02 48.06
CA ASP A 3 24.33 11.13 46.60
C ASP A 3 23.14 10.33 46.04
N THR A 4 22.11 11.02 45.61
CA THR A 4 20.98 10.44 44.86
C THR A 4 21.23 10.64 43.38
N LYS A 5 22.04 9.79 42.76
CA LYS A 5 22.07 9.66 41.30
C LYS A 5 20.92 8.76 40.83
N THR A 6 19.85 9.41 40.41
CA THR A 6 18.76 8.78 39.63
C THR A 6 19.19 8.71 38.17
N GLU A 7 19.71 7.56 37.76
CA GLU A 7 20.03 7.22 36.37
C GLU A 7 18.76 6.81 35.60
N GLU A 8 17.84 7.75 35.38
CA GLU A 8 16.78 7.57 34.37
C GLU A 8 17.14 8.37 33.11
N GLY A 9 18.18 7.90 32.43
CA GLY A 9 18.69 8.43 31.16
C GLY A 9 17.83 8.09 29.94
N LEU A 10 16.51 8.03 30.06
CA LEU A 10 15.64 7.89 28.90
C LEU A 10 15.21 9.27 28.42
N LYS A 11 15.83 9.70 27.31
CA LYS A 11 15.48 10.94 26.60
C LYS A 11 14.03 10.83 26.11
N ARG A 12 13.04 11.21 26.93
CA ARG A 12 11.62 11.30 26.56
C ARG A 12 11.37 12.50 25.65
N VAL A 13 12.13 12.61 24.57
CA VAL A 13 11.81 13.52 23.48
C VAL A 13 10.98 12.71 22.51
N ILE A 14 9.66 12.81 22.68
CA ILE A 14 8.81 12.93 21.50
C ILE A 14 9.38 14.12 20.74
N GLY A 15 10.24 13.84 19.75
CA GLY A 15 10.82 14.89 18.93
C GLY A 15 9.69 15.75 18.32
N VAL A 16 10.03 16.94 17.85
CA VAL A 16 9.12 17.80 17.08
C VAL A 16 8.24 17.01 16.07
N PRO A 17 8.77 16.04 15.29
CA PRO A 17 7.91 15.23 14.41
C PRO A 17 6.86 14.38 15.14
N GLY A 18 7.17 13.87 16.35
CA GLY A 18 6.22 13.09 17.15
C GLY A 18 5.03 13.93 17.61
N VAL A 19 5.28 15.16 18.09
CA VAL A 19 4.22 16.09 18.49
C VAL A 19 3.39 16.53 17.28
N ALA A 20 4.04 16.83 16.15
CA ALA A 20 3.35 17.19 14.92
C ALA A 20 2.40 16.07 14.42
N LEU A 21 2.84 14.81 14.48
CA LEU A 21 2.03 13.67 14.06
C LEU A 21 0.79 13.49 14.94
N THR A 22 0.91 13.70 16.25
CA THR A 22 -0.24 13.65 17.18
C THR A 22 -1.28 14.73 16.85
N ILE A 23 -0.84 15.97 16.59
CA ILE A 23 -1.73 17.07 16.24
C ILE A 23 -2.46 16.75 14.93
N VAL A 24 -1.73 16.34 13.89
CA VAL A 24 -2.32 15.98 12.58
C VAL A 24 -3.34 14.86 12.72
N ASN A 25 -3.02 13.79 13.46
CA ASN A 25 -3.94 12.67 13.66
C ASN A 25 -5.22 13.12 14.39
N TYR A 26 -5.08 13.95 15.43
CA TYR A 26 -6.22 14.49 16.17
C TYR A 26 -7.10 15.37 15.28
N THR A 27 -6.51 16.26 14.47
CA THR A 27 -7.27 17.13 13.54
C THR A 27 -8.04 16.31 12.51
N ILE A 28 -7.41 15.31 11.89
CA ILE A 28 -8.07 14.44 10.90
C ILE A 28 -9.19 13.62 11.57
N GLY A 29 -8.91 13.04 12.74
CA GLY A 29 -9.87 12.25 13.51
C GLY A 29 -11.09 13.08 13.94
N ALA A 30 -10.88 14.31 14.41
CA ALA A 30 -11.95 15.22 14.77
C ALA A 30 -12.82 15.58 13.55
N GLY A 31 -12.21 15.81 12.38
CA GLY A 31 -12.94 16.07 11.14
C GLY A 31 -13.82 14.89 10.71
N ILE A 32 -13.27 13.68 10.74
CA ILE A 32 -13.99 12.42 10.46
C ILE A 32 -15.16 12.24 11.44
N PHE A 33 -14.93 12.51 12.73
CA PHE A 33 -15.95 12.39 13.77
C PHE A 33 -17.11 13.37 13.54
N VAL A 34 -16.81 14.65 13.30
CA VAL A 34 -17.83 15.66 12.99
C VAL A 34 -18.63 15.25 11.75
N PHE A 35 -17.95 14.84 10.68
CA PHE A 35 -18.60 14.40 9.45
C PHE A 35 -19.51 13.18 9.67
N SER A 36 -19.07 12.23 10.51
CA SER A 36 -19.86 11.07 10.90
C SER A 36 -21.12 11.45 11.68
N VAL A 37 -21.02 12.39 12.64
CA VAL A 37 -22.15 12.86 13.46
C VAL A 37 -23.17 13.64 12.63
N LEU A 38 -22.71 14.37 11.61
CA LEU A 38 -23.56 15.12 10.67
C LEU A 38 -24.34 14.20 9.69
N GLY A 39 -24.24 12.88 9.82
CA GLY A 39 -24.96 11.91 8.99
C GLY A 39 -24.17 11.42 7.77
N GLY A 40 -22.90 11.81 7.63
CA GLY A 40 -22.01 11.38 6.54
C GLY A 40 -21.36 10.01 6.73
N PHE A 41 -21.80 9.22 7.72
CA PHE A 41 -21.17 7.94 8.09
C PHE A 41 -21.14 6.94 6.93
N GLN A 42 -22.25 6.81 6.20
CA GLN A 42 -22.34 5.85 5.08
C GLN A 42 -21.31 6.18 3.99
N GLN A 43 -21.17 7.45 3.62
CA GLN A 43 -20.21 7.91 2.62
C GLN A 43 -18.77 7.68 3.10
N LEU A 44 -18.48 7.96 4.38
CA LEU A 44 -17.17 7.73 4.97
C LEU A 44 -16.79 6.25 4.98
N ALA A 45 -17.71 5.37 5.38
CA ALA A 45 -17.49 3.92 5.41
C ALA A 45 -17.23 3.37 4.00
N VAL A 46 -17.98 3.87 3.01
CA VAL A 46 -17.82 3.50 1.61
C VAL A 46 -16.47 4.00 1.06
N LEU A 47 -16.08 5.25 1.34
CA LEU A 47 -14.78 5.80 0.92
C LEU A 47 -13.60 5.05 1.55
N ALA A 48 -13.70 4.73 2.83
CA ALA A 48 -12.67 3.94 3.53
C ALA A 48 -12.53 2.54 2.93
N SER A 49 -13.66 1.88 2.65
CA SER A 49 -13.68 0.54 2.04
C SER A 49 -13.12 0.57 0.62
N SER A 50 -13.54 1.52 -0.22
CA SER A 50 -12.99 1.70 -1.57
C SER A 50 -11.47 1.94 -1.54
N SER A 51 -11.00 2.81 -0.64
CA SER A 51 -9.57 3.12 -0.49
C SER A 51 -8.76 1.88 -0.11
N ILE A 52 -9.21 1.08 0.85
CA ILE A 52 -8.46 -0.11 1.27
C ILE A 52 -8.44 -1.20 0.20
N LEU A 53 -9.51 -1.35 -0.58
CA LEU A 53 -9.53 -2.27 -1.74
C LEU A 53 -8.47 -1.89 -2.77
N ILE A 54 -8.34 -0.60 -3.07
CA ILE A 54 -7.33 -0.07 -4.00
C ILE A 54 -5.90 -0.28 -3.46
N ILE A 55 -5.69 -0.03 -2.17
CA ILE A 55 -4.39 -0.28 -1.52
C ILE A 55 -4.04 -1.76 -1.67
N TYR A 56 -4.97 -2.67 -1.38
CA TYR A 56 -4.72 -4.11 -1.52
C TYR A 56 -4.41 -4.52 -2.96
N LEU A 57 -5.10 -3.96 -3.96
CA LEU A 57 -4.78 -4.22 -5.35
C LEU A 57 -3.33 -3.81 -5.68
N THR A 58 -2.93 -2.61 -5.24
CA THR A 58 -1.57 -2.10 -5.45
C THR A 58 -0.52 -2.97 -4.75
N VAL A 59 -0.79 -3.41 -3.52
CA VAL A 59 0.11 -4.30 -2.76
C VAL A 59 0.23 -5.67 -3.41
N ILE A 60 -0.87 -6.24 -3.92
CA ILE A 60 -0.84 -7.53 -4.62
C ILE A 60 -0.04 -7.42 -5.93
N LEU A 61 -0.21 -6.32 -6.68
CA LEU A 61 0.60 -6.05 -7.87
C LEU A 61 2.09 -5.90 -7.53
N ALA A 62 2.43 -5.17 -6.46
CA ALA A 62 3.80 -5.09 -5.96
C ALA A 62 4.34 -6.46 -5.54
N THR A 63 3.50 -7.32 -4.96
CA THR A 63 3.86 -8.69 -4.58
C THR A 63 4.17 -9.56 -5.79
N VAL A 64 3.39 -9.45 -6.87
CA VAL A 64 3.67 -10.12 -8.14
C VAL A 64 5.00 -9.62 -8.72
N GLN A 65 5.22 -8.31 -8.73
CA GLN A 65 6.47 -7.72 -9.23
C GLN A 65 7.71 -8.16 -8.43
N LEU A 66 7.61 -8.23 -7.10
CA LEU A 66 8.67 -8.71 -6.21
C LEU A 66 8.95 -10.21 -6.37
N ARG A 67 7.95 -10.99 -6.80
CA ARG A 67 8.09 -12.42 -7.07
C ARG A 67 8.68 -12.70 -8.46
N THR A 68 8.40 -11.84 -9.45
CA THR A 68 8.96 -11.97 -10.82
C THR A 68 10.40 -11.46 -10.91
N LYS A 69 10.80 -10.49 -10.06
CA LYS A 69 12.22 -10.23 -9.82
C LYS A 69 12.75 -11.41 -9.03
N GLU A 70 13.36 -12.37 -9.72
CA GLU A 70 14.11 -13.43 -9.06
C GLU A 70 15.12 -12.79 -8.11
N GLN A 71 14.88 -12.98 -6.83
CA GLN A 71 15.86 -12.65 -5.82
C GLN A 71 16.98 -13.68 -5.99
N ASP A 72 18.09 -13.24 -6.58
CA ASP A 72 19.36 -13.95 -6.68
C ASP A 72 19.99 -14.07 -5.28
N ILE A 73 19.25 -14.71 -4.36
CA ILE A 73 19.65 -14.93 -2.98
C ILE A 73 20.06 -16.39 -2.89
N SER A 74 21.35 -16.57 -3.22
CA SER A 74 22.30 -17.40 -2.49
C SER A 74 21.67 -18.38 -1.51
N GLU A 75 21.68 -19.64 -1.91
CA GLU A 75 21.78 -20.85 -1.09
C GLU A 75 21.07 -20.82 0.28
N LYS A 76 19.86 -21.41 0.27
CA LYS A 76 18.99 -21.74 1.43
C LYS A 76 18.04 -20.63 1.91
N THR A 77 17.19 -20.13 1.01
CA THR A 77 15.99 -19.37 1.39
C THR A 77 14.74 -20.25 1.32
N PHE A 78 14.01 -20.28 2.44
CA PHE A 78 12.79 -21.04 2.66
C PHE A 78 11.74 -20.74 1.58
N ARG A 79 11.41 -21.73 0.75
CA ARG A 79 10.38 -21.60 -0.29
C ARG A 79 9.00 -21.70 0.34
N MET A 80 8.29 -20.58 0.39
CA MET A 80 6.90 -20.58 0.84
C MET A 80 6.01 -21.35 -0.19
N PRO A 81 5.36 -22.45 0.20
CA PRO A 81 4.45 -23.19 -0.66
C PRO A 81 3.17 -22.37 -0.85
N GLY A 82 2.82 -22.06 -2.11
CA GLY A 82 1.65 -21.20 -2.44
C GLY A 82 1.96 -19.99 -3.33
N GLY A 83 3.19 -19.91 -3.83
CA GLY A 83 3.79 -18.75 -4.47
C GLY A 83 2.89 -17.74 -5.18
N LEU A 84 2.45 -18.06 -6.40
CA LEU A 84 1.63 -17.17 -7.25
C LEU A 84 0.12 -17.35 -7.04
N ILE A 85 -0.29 -18.42 -6.36
CA ILE A 85 -1.72 -18.73 -6.17
C ILE A 85 -2.35 -17.74 -5.18
N ILE A 86 -1.61 -17.37 -4.13
CA ILE A 86 -2.05 -16.40 -3.12
C ILE A 86 -2.41 -15.04 -3.74
N PRO A 87 -1.54 -14.38 -4.53
CA PRO A 87 -1.90 -13.10 -5.16
C PRO A 87 -3.03 -13.23 -6.19
N LEU A 88 -3.11 -14.35 -6.93
CA LEU A 88 -4.17 -14.55 -7.93
C LEU A 88 -5.56 -14.62 -7.29
N ILE A 89 -5.71 -15.36 -6.18
CA ILE A 89 -6.96 -15.41 -5.40
C ILE A 89 -7.30 -14.03 -4.84
N GLY A 90 -6.31 -13.28 -4.39
CA GLY A 90 -6.50 -11.91 -3.91
C GLY A 90 -7.08 -10.96 -4.98
N ILE A 91 -6.57 -11.01 -6.21
CA ILE A 91 -7.13 -10.24 -7.34
C ILE A 91 -8.58 -10.64 -7.59
N ALA A 92 -8.86 -11.95 -7.66
CA ALA A 92 -10.22 -12.44 -7.90
C ALA A 92 -11.20 -11.99 -6.81
N ALA A 93 -10.79 -12.07 -5.54
CA ALA A 93 -11.60 -11.62 -4.40
C ALA A 93 -11.86 -10.10 -4.44
N ILE A 94 -10.86 -9.29 -4.79
CA ILE A 94 -11.02 -7.83 -4.89
C ILE A 94 -11.94 -7.47 -6.06
N VAL A 95 -11.76 -8.07 -7.24
CA VAL A 95 -12.63 -7.84 -8.40
C VAL A 95 -14.07 -8.23 -8.09
N TRP A 96 -14.27 -9.35 -7.39
CA TRP A 96 -15.59 -9.77 -6.92
C TRP A 96 -16.19 -8.74 -5.95
N LEU A 97 -15.42 -8.31 -4.95
CA LEU A 97 -15.85 -7.36 -3.94
C LEU A 97 -16.20 -6.00 -4.56
N LEU A 98 -15.44 -5.55 -5.56
CA LEU A 98 -15.69 -4.32 -6.32
C LEU A 98 -17.03 -4.33 -7.05
N THR A 99 -17.44 -5.49 -7.54
CA THR A 99 -18.72 -5.65 -8.25
C THR A 99 -19.92 -5.51 -7.29
N GLY A 100 -19.71 -5.64 -5.99
CA GLY A 100 -20.74 -5.45 -4.95
C GLY A 100 -20.93 -4.01 -4.47
N LEU A 101 -20.11 -3.04 -4.93
CA LEU A 101 -20.25 -1.63 -4.52
C LEU A 101 -21.34 -0.89 -5.32
N GLY A 102 -21.83 0.22 -4.77
CA GLY A 102 -22.84 1.06 -5.41
C GLY A 102 -22.41 1.58 -6.79
N LYS A 103 -23.40 1.82 -7.67
CA LYS A 103 -23.18 2.26 -9.07
C LYS A 103 -22.32 3.52 -9.21
N TRP A 104 -22.36 4.40 -8.21
CA TRP A 104 -21.59 5.65 -8.18
C TRP A 104 -20.13 5.43 -7.76
N GLU A 105 -19.85 4.46 -6.88
CA GLU A 105 -18.49 4.09 -6.48
C GLU A 105 -17.79 3.17 -7.49
N ILE A 106 -18.58 2.40 -8.26
CA ILE A 106 -18.03 1.60 -9.37
C ILE A 106 -17.30 2.52 -10.36
N LEU A 107 -17.85 3.70 -10.66
CA LEU A 107 -17.22 4.62 -11.62
C LEU A 107 -15.89 5.18 -11.11
N SER A 108 -15.83 5.61 -9.85
CA SER A 108 -14.60 6.14 -9.25
C SER A 108 -13.53 5.05 -9.14
N THR A 109 -13.93 3.84 -8.74
CA THR A 109 -12.99 2.73 -8.57
C THR A 109 -12.51 2.19 -9.91
N LEU A 110 -13.36 2.15 -10.94
CA LEU A 110 -12.97 1.74 -12.29
C LEU A 110 -11.90 2.67 -12.88
N ILE A 111 -12.08 3.99 -12.76
CA ILE A 111 -11.07 4.98 -13.18
C ILE A 111 -9.77 4.75 -12.42
N PHE A 112 -9.84 4.53 -11.10
CA PHE A 112 -8.65 4.38 -10.28
C PHE A 112 -7.89 3.08 -10.60
N VAL A 113 -8.61 1.97 -10.80
CA VAL A 113 -8.05 0.70 -11.27
C VAL A 113 -7.40 0.88 -12.64
N ALA A 114 -8.05 1.58 -13.57
CA ALA A 114 -7.47 1.88 -14.87
C ALA A 114 -6.17 2.69 -14.74
N ILE A 115 -6.09 3.65 -13.82
CA ILE A 115 -4.86 4.41 -13.52
C ILE A 115 -3.78 3.49 -12.94
N VAL A 116 -4.10 2.62 -11.98
CA VAL A 116 -3.13 1.68 -11.39
C VAL A 116 -2.60 0.72 -12.46
N LEU A 117 -3.47 0.21 -13.34
CA LEU A 117 -3.08 -0.60 -14.48
C LEU A 117 -2.23 0.20 -15.48
N ALA A 118 -2.55 1.47 -15.73
CA ALA A 118 -1.77 2.34 -16.61
C ALA A 118 -0.38 2.65 -16.02
N ILE A 119 -0.27 2.91 -14.72
CA ILE A 119 1.02 3.10 -14.03
C ILE A 119 1.83 1.80 -14.08
N TYR A 120 1.20 0.66 -13.83
CA TYR A 120 1.85 -0.64 -13.98
C TYR A 120 2.34 -0.86 -15.41
N PHE A 121 1.52 -0.54 -16.41
CA PHE A 121 1.85 -0.67 -17.82
C PHE A 121 2.98 0.31 -18.23
N LEU A 122 3.00 1.53 -17.71
CA LEU A 122 4.15 2.42 -17.88
C LEU A 122 5.40 1.80 -17.25
N THR A 123 5.28 1.29 -16.02
CA THR A 123 6.41 0.70 -15.29
C THR A 123 6.93 -0.57 -15.95
N ILE A 124 6.10 -1.33 -16.69
CA ILE A 124 6.54 -2.52 -17.44
C ILE A 124 7.22 -2.11 -18.75
N GLU A 125 6.61 -1.23 -19.54
CA GLU A 125 7.13 -0.75 -20.83
C GLU A 125 8.47 -0.01 -20.69
N PHE A 126 8.61 0.84 -19.66
CA PHE A 126 9.87 1.53 -19.37
C PHE A 126 10.97 0.58 -18.87
N ARG A 127 10.60 -0.57 -18.28
CA ARG A 127 11.56 -1.56 -17.79
C ARG A 127 11.97 -2.55 -18.87
N GLU A 128 11.09 -2.84 -19.83
CA GLU A 128 11.42 -3.64 -21.02
C GLU A 128 12.47 -2.94 -21.88
N LYS A 129 12.34 -1.63 -22.11
CA LYS A 129 13.35 -0.85 -22.86
C LYS A 129 14.71 -0.79 -22.16
N GLY A 130 14.73 -0.83 -20.83
CA GLY A 130 15.97 -0.83 -20.03
C GLY A 130 16.68 -2.19 -19.95
N VAL A 131 15.94 -3.29 -20.03
CA VAL A 131 16.50 -4.65 -19.94
C VAL A 131 16.88 -5.20 -21.31
N VAL A 132 16.05 -4.98 -22.35
CA VAL A 132 16.33 -5.43 -23.72
C VAL A 132 17.54 -4.70 -24.32
N GLY A 133 17.68 -3.40 -24.06
CA GLY A 133 18.85 -2.61 -24.52
C GLY A 133 20.17 -3.01 -23.85
N SER A 134 20.15 -3.78 -22.77
CA SER A 134 21.35 -4.29 -22.11
C SER A 134 21.81 -5.64 -22.66
N LEU A 135 20.96 -6.36 -23.40
CA LEU A 135 21.31 -7.63 -24.05
C LEU A 135 21.89 -7.39 -25.46
N GLU A 136 21.38 -6.39 -26.17
CA GLU A 136 21.89 -5.99 -27.51
C GLU A 136 23.36 -5.49 -27.45
N LYS A 137 23.79 -4.90 -26.33
CA LYS A 137 25.18 -4.45 -26.09
C LYS A 137 26.16 -5.54 -25.69
N LEU A 138 25.70 -6.78 -25.47
CA LEU A 138 26.55 -7.93 -25.14
C LEU A 138 26.74 -8.88 -26.33
N GLU A 139 26.01 -8.65 -27.44
CA GLU A 139 26.14 -9.39 -28.70
C GLU A 139 26.96 -8.64 -29.77
N GLU A 140 27.31 -7.36 -29.57
CA GLU A 140 28.30 -6.59 -30.35
C GLU A 140 29.69 -6.62 -29.70
#